data_AF-A0A127K3U8-F1
#
_entry.id   AF-A0A127K3U8-F1
#
_cell.length_a   1.000
_cell.length_b   1.000
_cell.length_c   1.000
_cell.angle_alpha   90.00
_cell.angle_beta   90.00
_cell.angle_gamma   90.00
#
_symmetry.space_group_name_H-M   'P 1'
#
loop_
_entity.id
_entity.type
_entity.pdbx_description
1 polymer ?
#
loop_
_entity_poly.entity_id
_entity_poly.type
_entity_poly.pdbx_seq_one_letter_code
_entity_poly.pdbx_strand_id
1 'polypeptide(L)' 'MTASQIVARDAYIRTTRHDGRSTVTQHRVWDAERFLAAQQREAMERARKDNTPPDIVISATAEEYRRARN' A
#
# COMPACT_ATOMS: atom_id res chain seq x y z
N MET A 1 5.85 15.67 -30.26
CA MET A 1 5.12 15.11 -29.10
C MET A 1 6.04 14.09 -28.45
N THR A 2 6.70 14.44 -27.34
CA THR A 2 7.54 13.50 -26.61
C THR A 2 6.63 12.48 -25.93
N ALA A 3 6.75 11.21 -26.30
CA ALA A 3 6.07 10.14 -25.61
C ALA A 3 6.57 10.13 -24.16
N SER A 4 5.71 10.52 -23.23
CA SER A 4 5.99 10.40 -21.81
C SER A 4 6.06 8.90 -21.50
N GLN A 5 7.26 8.34 -21.42
CA GLN A 5 7.44 6.93 -21.08
C GLN A 5 6.93 6.72 -19.65
N ILE A 6 5.88 5.91 -19.49
CA ILE A 6 5.36 5.56 -18.17
C ILE A 6 6.40 4.64 -17.51
N VAL A 7 7.13 5.16 -16.54
CA VAL A 7 8.10 4.38 -15.75
C VAL A 7 7.35 3.70 -14.62
N ALA A 8 7.10 2.39 -14.75
CA ALA A 8 6.56 1.58 -13.67
C ALA A 8 7.64 1.30 -12.62
N ARG A 9 7.32 1.54 -11.34
CA ARG A 9 8.16 1.30 -10.16
C ARG A 9 7.49 0.29 -9.23
N ASP A 10 8.31 -0.46 -8.52
CA ASP A 10 7.83 -1.30 -7.43
C ASP A 10 7.50 -0.44 -6.20
N ALA A 11 6.30 -0.62 -5.67
CA ALA A 11 5.85 -0.06 -4.40
C ALA A 11 5.59 -1.21 -3.42
N TYR A 12 6.18 -1.11 -2.24
CA TYR A 12 5.94 -2.06 -1.15
C TYR A 12 5.06 -1.37 -0.12
N ILE A 13 3.95 -1.99 0.23
CA ILE A 13 2.97 -1.44 1.15
C ILE A 13 2.82 -2.38 2.34
N ARG A 14 2.98 -1.84 3.55
CA ARG A 14 2.63 -2.53 4.78
C ARG A 14 1.26 -2.08 5.24
N THR A 15 0.38 -3.05 5.42
CA THR A 15 -0.96 -2.84 5.98
C THR A 15 -1.04 -3.55 7.32
N THR A 16 -1.35 -2.81 8.37
CA THR A 16 -1.59 -3.33 9.71
C THR A 16 -3.08 -3.23 10.01
N ARG A 17 -3.72 -4.38 10.21
CA ARG A 17 -5.13 -4.46 10.55
C ARG A 17 -5.38 -4.08 12.01
N HIS A 18 -6.63 -3.75 12.32
CA HIS A 18 -7.07 -3.45 13.70
C HIS A 18 -6.83 -4.60 14.70
N ASP A 19 -6.69 -5.85 14.22
CA ASP A 19 -6.34 -7.03 15.04
C ASP A 19 -4.82 -7.15 15.30
N GLY A 20 -4.02 -6.18 14.85
CA GLY A 20 -2.56 -6.13 14.99
C GLY A 20 -1.80 -6.93 13.94
N ARG A 21 -2.48 -7.66 13.05
CA ARG A 21 -1.80 -8.43 11.99
C ARG A 21 -1.29 -7.49 10.92
N SER A 22 0.00 -7.64 10.60
CA SER A 22 0.64 -6.87 9.54
C SER A 22 0.96 -7.74 8.34
N THR A 23 0.64 -7.23 7.15
CA THR A 23 0.99 -7.86 5.87
C THR A 23 1.76 -6.87 5.02
N VAL A 24 2.82 -7.34 4.34
CA VAL A 24 3.57 -6.54 3.38
C VAL A 24 3.28 -7.06 1.98
N THR A 25 2.90 -6.17 1.07
CA THR A 25 2.55 -6.51 -0.32
C THR A 25 3.40 -5.72 -1.30
N GLN A 26 3.75 -6.34 -2.42
CA GLN A 26 4.46 -5.71 -3.53
C GLN A 26 3.48 -5.40 -4.66
N HIS A 27 3.54 -4.18 -5.19
CA HIS A 27 2.74 -3.71 -6.31
C HIS A 27 3.63 -3.07 -7.37
N ARG A 28 3.27 -3.22 -8.65
CA ARG A 28 3.93 -2.52 -9.75
C ARG A 28 3.05 -1.38 -10.22
N VAL A 29 3.50 -0.15 -9.99
CA VAL A 29 2.69 1.07 -10.15
C VAL A 29 3.47 2.13 -10.90
N TRP A 30 2.77 3.03 -11.59
CA TRP A 30 3.38 4.14 -12.31
C TRP A 30 3.69 5.34 -11.38
N ASP A 31 2.98 5.45 -10.26
CA ASP A 31 3.17 6.47 -9.24
C ASP A 31 2.89 5.85 -7.86
N ALA A 32 3.94 5.70 -7.06
CA ALA A 32 3.88 5.04 -5.77
C ALA A 32 3.21 5.90 -4.69
N GLU A 33 3.41 7.22 -4.74
CA GLU A 33 2.83 8.15 -3.76
C GLU A 33 1.33 8.25 -3.96
N ARG A 34 0.89 8.39 -5.22
CA ARG A 34 -0.53 8.39 -5.56
C ARG A 34 -1.20 7.07 -5.21
N PHE A 35 -0.52 5.95 -5.43
CA PHE A 35 -1.04 4.64 -5.05
C PHE A 35 -1.18 4.48 -3.53
N LEU A 36 -0.17 4.88 -2.75
CA LEU A 36 -0.22 4.83 -1.28
C LEU A 36 -1.38 5.68 -0.73
N ALA A 37 -1.55 6.91 -1.23
CA ALA A 37 -2.65 7.78 -0.83
C ALA A 37 -4.02 7.17 -1.16
N ALA A 38 -4.15 6.49 -2.30
CA ALA A 38 -5.36 5.76 -2.66
C ALA A 38 -5.64 4.61 -1.68
N GLN A 39 -4.63 3.79 -1.35
CA GLN A 39 -4.77 2.68 -0.40
C GLN A 39 -5.19 3.16 1.01
N GLN A 40 -4.61 4.27 1.49
CA GLN A 40 -5.01 4.88 2.77
C GLN A 40 -6.47 5.35 2.76
N ARG A 41 -6.91 6.00 1.66
CA ARG A 41 -8.31 6.40 1.49
C ARG A 41 -9.24 5.20 1.47
N GLU A 42 -8.90 4.15 0.73
CA GLU A 42 -9.71 2.92 0.69
C GLU A 42 -9.85 2.27 2.07
N ALA A 43 -8.75 2.21 2.84
CA ALA A 43 -8.78 1.70 4.21
C ALA A 43 -9.73 2.52 5.10
N MET A 44 -9.69 3.85 5.00
CA MET A 44 -10.57 4.73 5.75
C MET A 44 -12.05 4.60 5.35
N GLU A 45 -12.34 4.49 4.06
CA GLU A 45 -13.71 4.33 3.56
C GLU A 45 -14.30 2.97 3.96
N ARG A 46 -13.51 1.89 3.91
CA ARG A 46 -13.93 0.57 4.40
C ARG A 46 -14.24 0.61 5.90
N ALA A 47 -13.36 1.22 6.68
CA ALA A 47 -13.54 1.41 8.12
C ALA A 47 -14.84 2.15 8.47
N ARG A 48 -15.16 3.21 7.72
CA ARG A 48 -16.42 3.95 7.86
C ARG A 48 -17.64 3.09 7.54
N LYS A 49 -17.57 2.31 6.45
CA LYS A 49 -18.67 1.43 6.03
C LYS A 49 -18.93 0.31 7.03
N ASP A 50 -17.88 -0.29 7.55
CA ASP A 50 -17.95 -1.45 8.44
C ASP A 50 -18.03 -1.05 9.93
N ASN A 51 -17.97 0.26 10.23
CA ASN A 51 -17.95 0.84 11.57
C ASN A 51 -16.84 0.26 12.47
N THR A 52 -15.66 0.07 11.89
CA THR A 52 -14.45 -0.42 12.56
C THR A 52 -13.32 0.61 12.49
N PRO A 53 -12.26 0.49 13.31
CA PRO A 53 -11.05 1.28 13.13
C PRO A 53 -10.41 1.02 11.76
N PRO A 54 -9.79 2.04 11.11
CA PRO A 54 -9.13 1.86 9.83
C PRO A 54 -7.83 1.08 9.97
N ASP A 55 -7.57 0.25 8.95
CA ASP A 55 -6.26 -0.38 8.79
C ASP A 55 -5.20 0.70 8.55
N ILE A 56 -4.03 0.54 9.17
CA ILE A 56 -2.89 1.45 9.02
C ILE A 56 -2.13 1.04 7.76
N VAL A 57 -2.08 1.93 6.77
CA VAL A 57 -1.40 1.67 5.49
C VAL A 57 -0.21 2.61 5.33
N ILE A 58 0.99 2.05 5.21
CA ILE A 58 2.24 2.80 5.04
C ILE A 58 3.12 2.21 3.93
N SER A 59 4.06 3.01 3.43
CA SER A 59 5.12 2.49 2.58
C SER A 59 6.05 1.57 3.38
N ALA A 60 6.54 0.55 2.69
CA ALA A 60 7.52 -0.41 3.18
C ALA A 60 8.69 -0.48 2.19
N THR A 61 9.71 -1.23 2.57
CA THR A 61 10.89 -1.50 1.74
C THR A 61 10.83 -2.90 1.11
N ALA A 62 11.61 -3.09 0.05
CA ALA A 62 11.81 -4.41 -0.56
C ALA A 62 12.42 -5.43 0.42
N GLU A 63 13.18 -4.96 1.40
CA GLU A 63 13.74 -5.81 2.45
C GLU A 63 12.67 -6.29 3.43
N GLU A 64 11.79 -5.40 3.89
CA GLU A 64 10.65 -5.77 4.73
C GLU A 64 9.73 -6.77 4.03
N TYR A 65 9.47 -6.59 2.74
CA TYR A 65 8.69 -7.55 1.96
C TYR A 65 9.34 -8.93 1.90
N ARG A 66 10.65 -8.99 1.65
CA ARG A 66 11.39 -10.26 1.63
C ARG A 66 11.39 -10.95 3.00
N ARG A 67 11.57 -10.19 4.08
CA ARG A 67 11.50 -10.71 5.46
C ARG A 67 10.12 -11.26 5.81
N ALA A 68 9.05 -10.63 5.34
CA ALA A 68 7.68 -11.08 5.61
C ALA A 68 7.26 -12.33 4.82
N ARG A 69 8.04 -12.75 3.82
CA ARG A 69 7.75 -13.90 2.95
C ARG A 69 8.53 -15.16 3.31
N ASN A 70 9.56 -15.04 4.14
CA ASN A 70 10.36 -16.15 4.68
C ASN A 70 9.88 -16.54 6.08
#